data_AF-A0A8T3TCN2-F1
#
_entry.id   AF-A0A8T3TCN2-F1
#
_cell.length_a   1.000
_cell.length_b   1.000
_cell.length_c   1.000
_cell.angle_alpha   90.00
_cell.angle_beta   90.00
_cell.angle_gamma   90.00
#
_symmetry.space_group_name_H-M   'P 1'
#
loop_
_entity.id
_entity.type
_entity.pdbx_description
1 polymer ?
#
loop_
_entity_poly.entity_id
_entity_poly.type
_entity_poly.pdbx_seq_one_letter_code
_entity_poly.pdbx_strand_id
1 'polypeptide(L)'
;PVSKSRDEILEARQRLEGVQVAVEVRNATWFNEKNLDRTMRFLQDNQLPYVMVDGPQGFKSSVPPITAVTSADLAIIRFHGRRTETWEATGIPVVERFRYLYDRSELGEWAPRIAEAAGQAKQTHVLMNNCYANYGATNAREIAKLLEDLEPGSAND
;
A
#
# COMPACT_ATOMS: atom_id res chain seq x y z
N PRO A 1 9.15 5.22 -15.66
CA PRO A 1 10.33 5.73 -14.92
C PRO A 1 11.63 5.66 -15.73
N VAL A 2 12.49 6.66 -15.59
CA VAL A 2 13.84 6.68 -16.20
C VAL A 2 14.79 5.75 -15.43
N SER A 3 15.91 5.35 -16.05
CA SER A 3 16.94 4.50 -15.40
C SER A 3 17.43 5.10 -14.10
N LYS A 4 17.74 6.40 -14.12
CA LYS A 4 18.23 7.16 -12.95
C LYS A 4 17.37 6.98 -11.70
N SER A 5 16.04 6.92 -11.82
CA SER A 5 15.17 6.75 -10.66
C SER A 5 15.28 5.36 -10.02
N ARG A 6 15.64 4.33 -10.78
CA ARG A 6 15.92 2.99 -10.22
C ARG A 6 17.27 2.98 -9.51
N ASP A 7 18.27 3.62 -10.11
CA ASP A 7 19.60 3.75 -9.52
C ASP A 7 19.52 4.49 -8.16
N GLU A 8 18.73 5.56 -8.08
CA GLU A 8 18.47 6.29 -6.83
C GLU A 8 17.83 5.41 -5.74
N ILE A 9 16.94 4.48 -6.10
CA ILE A 9 16.34 3.52 -5.14
C ILE A 9 17.41 2.56 -4.61
N LEU A 10 18.27 2.04 -5.48
CA LEU A 10 19.34 1.12 -5.07
C LEU A 10 20.40 1.83 -4.22
N GLU A 11 20.74 3.06 -4.56
CA GLU A 11 21.65 3.88 -3.78
C GLU A 11 21.07 4.19 -2.40
N ALA A 12 19.77 4.56 -2.32
CA ALA A 12 19.09 4.77 -1.05
C ALA A 12 19.08 3.50 -0.18
N ARG A 13 18.84 2.33 -0.79
CA ARG A 13 18.94 1.03 -0.10
C ARG A 13 20.35 0.81 0.45
N GLN A 14 21.39 1.04 -0.35
CA GLN A 14 22.78 0.85 0.07
C GLN A 14 23.14 1.75 1.25
N ARG A 15 22.69 3.01 1.24
CA ARG A 15 22.92 3.95 2.35
C ARG A 15 22.19 3.55 3.65
N LEU A 16 21.16 2.73 3.55
CA LEU A 16 20.37 2.20 4.67
C LEU A 16 20.73 0.74 5.00
N GLU A 17 21.95 0.30 4.66
CA GLU A 17 22.40 -1.06 4.93
C GLU A 17 22.19 -1.44 6.41
N GLY A 18 21.67 -2.65 6.64
CA GLY A 18 21.28 -3.14 7.95
C GLY A 18 19.86 -2.75 8.40
N VAL A 19 19.16 -1.92 7.63
CA VAL A 19 17.75 -1.56 7.87
C VAL A 19 16.87 -2.11 6.75
N GLN A 20 15.72 -2.65 7.12
CA GLN A 20 14.74 -3.11 6.14
C GLN A 20 14.05 -1.91 5.47
N VAL A 21 14.09 -1.85 4.14
CA VAL A 21 13.55 -0.75 3.34
C VAL A 21 12.38 -1.24 2.48
N ALA A 22 11.28 -0.50 2.46
CA ALA A 22 10.16 -0.70 1.54
C ALA A 22 10.02 0.50 0.59
N VAL A 23 9.48 0.27 -0.60
CA VAL A 23 9.36 1.27 -1.66
C VAL A 23 7.89 1.57 -1.95
N GLU A 24 7.45 2.79 -1.61
CA GLU A 24 6.18 3.34 -2.06
C GLU A 24 6.39 4.26 -3.25
N VAL A 25 5.75 3.94 -4.38
CA VAL A 25 5.80 4.77 -5.58
C VAL A 25 4.44 5.40 -5.81
N ARG A 26 4.42 6.73 -6.01
CA ARG A 26 3.19 7.54 -6.12
C ARG A 26 3.07 8.27 -7.45
N ASN A 27 3.68 7.72 -8.49
CA ASN A 27 3.66 8.28 -9.84
C ASN A 27 3.24 7.20 -10.84
N ALA A 28 2.15 7.46 -11.57
CA ALA A 28 1.54 6.51 -12.50
C ALA A 28 2.48 5.99 -13.61
N THR A 29 3.55 6.72 -13.94
CA THR A 29 4.49 6.30 -15.01
C THR A 29 5.23 5.01 -14.69
N TRP A 30 5.29 4.60 -13.42
CA TRP A 30 5.85 3.32 -12.99
C TRP A 30 4.95 2.12 -13.29
N PHE A 31 3.66 2.36 -13.46
CA PHE A 31 2.61 1.33 -13.53
C PHE A 31 1.81 1.34 -14.83
N ASN A 32 2.25 2.10 -15.85
CA ASN A 32 1.65 1.99 -17.18
C ASN A 32 1.99 0.63 -17.83
N GLU A 33 1.26 0.27 -18.88
CA GLU A 33 1.38 -1.03 -19.58
C GLU A 33 2.81 -1.42 -19.95
N LYS A 34 3.67 -0.43 -20.27
CA LYS A 34 5.07 -0.68 -20.65
C LYS A 34 6.00 -0.93 -19.46
N ASN A 35 5.64 -0.43 -18.28
CA ASN A 35 6.53 -0.36 -17.14
C ASN A 35 6.13 -1.26 -15.98
N LEU A 36 4.87 -1.68 -15.87
CA LEU A 36 4.38 -2.48 -14.74
C LEU A 36 5.26 -3.70 -14.46
N ASP A 37 5.40 -4.59 -15.44
CA ASP A 37 6.20 -5.81 -15.28
C ASP A 37 7.67 -5.52 -14.98
N ARG A 38 8.24 -4.49 -15.62
CA ARG A 38 9.63 -4.08 -15.39
C ARG A 38 9.84 -3.51 -14.00
N THR A 39 8.85 -2.80 -13.46
CA THR A 39 8.87 -2.26 -12.10
C THR A 39 8.77 -3.39 -11.09
N MET A 40 7.83 -4.33 -11.26
CA MET A 40 7.66 -5.46 -10.35
C MET A 40 8.89 -6.37 -10.33
N ARG A 41 9.45 -6.71 -11.50
CA ARG A 41 10.70 -7.48 -11.59
C ARG A 41 11.86 -6.76 -10.95
N PHE A 42 12.03 -5.45 -11.21
CA PHE A 42 13.09 -4.68 -10.57
C PHE A 42 13.02 -4.73 -9.03
N LEU A 43 11.82 -4.57 -8.45
CA LEU A 43 11.65 -4.66 -7.00
C LEU A 43 11.90 -6.08 -6.49
N GLN A 44 11.42 -7.09 -7.22
CA GLN A 44 11.58 -8.51 -6.86
C GLN A 44 13.03 -8.99 -6.93
N ASP A 45 13.74 -8.70 -8.02
CA ASP A 45 15.15 -9.06 -8.24
C ASP A 45 16.05 -8.44 -7.17
N ASN A 46 15.64 -7.31 -6.60
CA ASN A 46 16.34 -6.63 -5.52
C ASN A 46 15.76 -6.93 -4.14
N GLN A 47 14.75 -7.79 -4.00
CA GLN A 47 14.10 -8.10 -2.73
C GLN A 47 13.63 -6.85 -1.97
N LEU A 48 13.13 -5.84 -2.70
CA LEU A 48 12.59 -4.61 -2.15
C LEU A 48 11.08 -4.76 -1.99
N PRO A 49 10.53 -4.83 -0.75
CA PRO A 49 9.10 -4.77 -0.51
C PRO A 49 8.42 -3.60 -1.22
N TYR A 50 7.50 -3.92 -2.12
CA TYR A 50 6.60 -2.95 -2.73
C TYR A 50 5.50 -2.59 -1.74
N VAL A 51 5.27 -1.29 -1.57
CA VAL A 51 4.12 -0.80 -0.83
C VAL A 51 2.91 -0.79 -1.73
N MET A 52 1.98 -1.72 -1.47
CA MET A 52 0.66 -1.74 -2.08
C MET A 52 -0.14 -0.54 -1.56
N VAL A 53 -0.64 0.29 -2.46
CA VAL A 53 -1.29 1.56 -2.11
C VAL A 53 -2.78 1.49 -2.39
N ASP A 54 -3.60 1.78 -1.39
CA ASP A 54 -4.98 2.21 -1.61
C ASP A 54 -5.06 3.74 -1.51
N GLY A 55 -5.67 4.35 -2.51
CA GLY A 55 -5.79 5.79 -2.66
C GLY A 55 -6.84 6.17 -3.70
N PRO A 56 -7.22 7.45 -3.81
CA PRO A 56 -8.16 7.90 -4.82
C PRO A 56 -7.59 7.66 -6.22
N GLN A 57 -8.46 7.44 -7.21
CA GLN A 57 -8.08 7.17 -8.59
C GLN A 57 -8.35 8.38 -9.49
N GLY A 58 -7.68 8.45 -10.64
CA GLY A 58 -7.87 9.53 -11.64
C GLY A 58 -6.96 10.76 -11.50
N PHE A 59 -6.00 10.74 -10.56
CA PHE A 59 -5.07 11.85 -10.35
C PHE A 59 -3.65 11.53 -10.84
N LYS A 60 -2.82 12.56 -11.07
CA LYS A 60 -1.43 12.37 -11.52
C LYS A 60 -0.57 11.67 -10.46
N SER A 61 -0.86 11.95 -9.20
CA SER A 61 -0.24 11.35 -8.01
C SER A 61 -0.87 10.03 -7.56
N SER A 62 -1.91 9.58 -8.25
CA SER A 62 -2.54 8.29 -8.01
C SER A 62 -1.78 7.17 -8.69
N VAL A 63 -1.83 5.99 -8.09
CA VAL A 63 -1.34 4.75 -8.66
C VAL A 63 -2.46 3.72 -8.58
N PRO A 64 -2.56 2.81 -9.55
CA PRO A 64 -3.56 1.75 -9.49
C PRO A 64 -3.32 0.88 -8.23
N PRO A 65 -4.39 0.29 -7.65
CA PRO A 65 -4.30 -0.53 -6.45
C PRO A 65 -3.71 -1.91 -6.78
N ILE A 66 -2.44 -1.94 -7.18
CA ILE A 66 -1.72 -3.15 -7.54
C ILE A 66 -1.40 -3.93 -6.27
N THR A 67 -1.71 -5.22 -6.29
CA THR A 67 -1.33 -6.16 -5.24
C THR A 67 -0.25 -7.09 -5.76
N ALA A 68 0.97 -6.91 -5.26
CA ALA A 68 2.13 -7.71 -5.63
C ALA A 68 3.08 -7.81 -4.45
N VAL A 69 3.49 -9.04 -4.12
CA VAL A 69 4.52 -9.31 -3.11
C VAL A 69 5.86 -9.44 -3.82
N THR A 70 6.75 -8.47 -3.60
CA THR A 70 8.07 -8.40 -4.25
C THR A 70 9.20 -8.81 -3.30
N SER A 71 8.90 -9.18 -2.06
CA SER A 71 9.86 -9.69 -1.09
C SER A 71 9.20 -10.73 -0.20
N ALA A 72 9.88 -11.88 -0.01
CA ALA A 72 9.40 -12.94 0.87
C ALA A 72 9.52 -12.56 2.35
N ASP A 73 10.27 -11.51 2.70
CA ASP A 73 10.44 -11.11 4.11
C ASP A 73 9.30 -10.20 4.59
N LEU A 74 8.77 -9.33 3.72
CA LEU A 74 7.76 -8.35 4.09
C LEU A 74 6.85 -7.98 2.91
N ALA A 75 5.55 -8.08 3.15
CA ALA A 75 4.50 -7.43 2.37
C ALA A 75 3.97 -6.22 3.16
N ILE A 76 3.66 -5.12 2.47
CA ILE A 76 3.19 -3.90 3.14
C ILE A 76 2.10 -3.22 2.32
N ILE A 77 1.00 -2.88 2.99
CA ILE A 77 -0.16 -2.19 2.43
C ILE A 77 -0.35 -0.86 3.16
N ARG A 78 -0.55 0.23 2.43
CA ARG A 78 -0.83 1.56 2.99
C ARG A 78 -2.14 2.13 2.43
N PHE A 79 -3.07 2.40 3.34
CA PHE A 79 -4.39 2.97 3.04
C PHE A 79 -4.39 4.48 3.26
N HIS A 80 -4.47 5.27 2.18
CA HIS A 80 -4.43 6.73 2.27
C HIS A 80 -5.82 7.38 2.31
N GLY A 81 -6.90 6.61 2.18
CA GLY A 81 -8.25 7.10 1.93
C GLY A 81 -8.53 7.25 0.44
N ARG A 82 -9.81 7.28 0.03
CA ARG A 82 -10.23 7.44 -1.37
C ARG A 82 -10.88 8.80 -1.65
N ARG A 83 -10.67 9.78 -0.76
CA ARG A 83 -11.23 11.13 -0.90
C ARG A 83 -10.67 11.82 -2.13
N THR A 84 -11.52 12.10 -3.12
CA THR A 84 -11.08 12.68 -4.41
C THR A 84 -11.05 14.21 -4.35
N GLU A 85 -11.95 14.85 -3.61
CA GLU A 85 -12.18 16.29 -3.64
C GLU A 85 -10.96 17.11 -3.21
N THR A 86 -10.16 16.56 -2.28
CA THR A 86 -9.04 17.27 -1.64
C THR A 86 -7.68 16.70 -2.00
N TRP A 87 -7.60 15.60 -2.75
CA TRP A 87 -6.37 14.82 -2.92
C TRP A 87 -5.19 15.62 -3.48
N GLU A 88 -5.41 16.33 -4.59
CA GLU A 88 -4.41 17.22 -5.21
C GLU A 88 -4.66 18.71 -4.90
N ALA A 89 -5.63 19.01 -4.03
CA ALA A 89 -5.92 20.39 -3.66
C ALA A 89 -4.73 21.05 -2.96
N THR A 90 -4.46 22.30 -3.33
CA THR A 90 -3.40 23.14 -2.78
C THR A 90 -3.97 24.15 -1.80
N GLY A 91 -3.17 24.61 -0.83
CA GLY A 91 -3.60 25.63 0.14
C GLY A 91 -4.57 25.15 1.22
N ILE A 92 -4.82 23.84 1.32
CA ILE A 92 -5.66 23.24 2.37
C ILE A 92 -4.81 22.52 3.43
N PRO A 93 -5.32 22.34 4.65
CA PRO A 93 -4.65 21.49 5.64
C PRO A 93 -4.43 20.06 5.12
N VAL A 94 -3.22 19.52 5.30
CA VAL A 94 -2.85 18.17 4.83
C VAL A 94 -3.82 17.09 5.32
N VAL A 95 -4.33 17.24 6.55
CA VAL A 95 -5.27 16.30 7.16
C VAL A 95 -6.55 16.11 6.33
N GLU A 96 -6.96 17.13 5.56
CA GLU A 96 -8.15 17.02 4.71
C GLU A 96 -7.95 16.01 3.58
N ARG A 97 -6.72 15.79 3.09
CA ARG A 97 -6.42 14.73 2.10
C ARG A 97 -6.69 13.33 2.65
N PHE A 98 -6.47 13.14 3.95
CA PHE A 98 -6.55 11.86 4.65
C PHE A 98 -7.86 11.68 5.43
N ARG A 99 -8.78 12.65 5.35
CA ARG A 99 -10.10 12.62 5.98
C ARG A 99 -11.05 11.68 5.24
N TYR A 100 -10.82 10.39 5.43
CA TYR A 100 -11.61 9.33 4.80
C TYR A 100 -11.83 8.21 5.81
N LEU A 101 -13.09 7.89 6.10
CA LEU A 101 -13.44 6.69 6.85
C LEU A 101 -13.87 5.66 5.82
N TYR A 102 -13.07 4.62 5.65
CA TYR A 102 -13.43 3.52 4.76
C TYR A 102 -14.70 2.84 5.25
N ASP A 103 -15.54 2.41 4.32
CA ASP A 103 -16.66 1.55 4.67
C ASP A 103 -16.27 0.06 4.64
N ARG A 104 -17.16 -0.78 5.18
CA ARG A 104 -16.94 -2.24 5.26
C ARG A 104 -16.75 -2.90 3.90
N SER A 105 -17.40 -2.39 2.85
CA SER A 105 -17.29 -2.96 1.50
C SER A 105 -15.90 -2.69 0.92
N GLU A 106 -15.39 -1.47 1.08
CA GLU A 106 -14.06 -1.07 0.61
C GLU A 106 -12.95 -1.83 1.34
N LEU A 107 -13.08 -2.01 2.66
CA LEU A 107 -12.17 -2.84 3.44
C LEU A 107 -12.29 -4.32 3.05
N GLY A 108 -13.51 -4.78 2.73
CA GLY A 108 -13.80 -6.13 2.27
C GLY A 108 -13.17 -6.48 0.91
N GLU A 109 -12.95 -5.49 0.04
CA GLU A 109 -12.20 -5.66 -1.21
C GLU A 109 -10.72 -6.02 -0.95
N TRP A 110 -10.17 -5.51 0.16
CA TRP A 110 -8.76 -5.64 0.51
C TRP A 110 -8.46 -6.83 1.42
N ALA A 111 -9.37 -7.19 2.32
CA ALA A 111 -9.18 -8.32 3.23
C ALA A 111 -8.66 -9.61 2.56
N PRO A 112 -9.27 -10.13 1.46
CA PRO A 112 -8.74 -11.33 0.80
C PRO A 112 -7.37 -11.10 0.16
N ARG A 113 -7.09 -9.90 -0.34
CA ARG A 113 -5.78 -9.55 -0.95
C ARG A 113 -4.67 -9.49 0.10
N ILE A 114 -5.00 -8.98 1.29
CA ILE A 114 -4.08 -8.94 2.43
C ILE A 114 -3.79 -10.38 2.90
N ALA A 115 -4.82 -11.22 3.01
CA ALA A 115 -4.65 -12.63 3.37
C ALA A 115 -3.79 -13.38 2.35
N GLU A 116 -4.00 -13.15 1.05
CA GLU A 116 -3.15 -13.70 -0.01
C GLU A 116 -1.69 -13.24 0.10
N ALA A 117 -1.46 -11.94 0.37
CA ALA A 117 -0.12 -11.41 0.57
C ALA A 117 0.56 -12.00 1.82
N ALA A 118 -0.20 -12.25 2.89
CA ALA A 118 0.28 -12.93 4.09
C ALA A 118 0.69 -14.39 3.85
N GLY A 119 0.12 -15.06 2.84
CA GLY A 119 0.58 -16.37 2.40
C GLY A 119 1.92 -16.37 1.63
N GLN A 120 2.39 -15.20 1.17
CA GLN A 120 3.56 -15.07 0.31
C GLN A 120 4.77 -14.42 1.00
N ALA A 121 4.58 -13.78 2.16
CA ALA A 121 5.63 -13.12 2.92
C ALA A 121 5.64 -13.55 4.39
N LYS A 122 6.81 -13.53 5.04
CA LYS A 122 6.96 -13.84 6.47
C LYS A 122 6.18 -12.89 7.37
N GLN A 123 6.08 -11.63 6.97
CA GLN A 123 5.34 -10.59 7.68
C GLN A 123 4.50 -9.80 6.69
N THR A 124 3.29 -9.44 7.11
CA THR A 124 2.41 -8.52 6.37
C THR A 124 2.03 -7.36 7.27
N HIS A 125 2.39 -6.15 6.86
CA HIS A 125 2.06 -4.92 7.58
C HIS A 125 0.95 -4.17 6.87
N VAL A 126 -0.14 -3.90 7.59
CA VAL A 126 -1.26 -3.09 7.11
C VAL A 126 -1.27 -1.77 7.87
N LEU A 127 -1.07 -0.66 7.17
CA LEU A 127 -1.00 0.67 7.79
C LEU A 127 -2.16 1.55 7.30
N MET A 128 -2.93 2.04 8.26
CA MET A 128 -3.99 3.02 8.03
C MET A 128 -3.41 4.43 8.10
N ASN A 129 -3.24 5.07 6.94
CA ASN A 129 -2.69 6.42 6.79
C ASN A 129 -3.78 7.49 6.63
N ASN A 130 -5.06 7.12 6.71
CA ASN A 130 -6.23 8.00 6.77
C ASN A 130 -6.35 8.67 8.17
N CYS A 131 -5.30 9.37 8.58
CA CYS A 131 -5.09 9.92 9.92
C CYS A 131 -5.91 11.19 10.20
N TYR A 132 -7.24 11.09 10.12
CA TYR A 132 -8.16 12.13 10.58
C TYR A 132 -8.95 11.62 11.80
N ALA A 133 -8.90 12.36 12.91
CA ALA A 133 -9.53 11.99 14.17
C ALA A 133 -9.20 10.53 14.57
N ASN A 134 -10.21 9.68 14.75
CA ASN A 134 -10.07 8.25 15.06
C ASN A 134 -10.18 7.34 13.82
N TYR A 135 -10.29 7.86 12.60
CA TYR A 135 -10.67 7.06 11.43
C TYR A 135 -9.68 5.93 11.12
N GLY A 136 -8.38 6.23 11.12
CA GLY A 136 -7.35 5.21 10.90
C GLY A 136 -7.39 4.09 11.95
N ALA A 137 -7.59 4.43 13.23
CA ALA A 137 -7.71 3.43 14.29
C ALA A 137 -9.02 2.62 14.19
N THR A 138 -10.13 3.26 13.82
CA THR A 138 -11.41 2.58 13.57
C THR A 138 -11.29 1.58 12.44
N ASN A 139 -10.81 2.01 11.26
CA ASN A 139 -10.67 1.11 10.11
C ASN A 139 -9.60 0.04 10.32
N ALA A 140 -8.55 0.30 11.12
CA ALA A 140 -7.58 -0.74 11.49
C ALA A 140 -8.23 -1.88 12.28
N ARG A 141 -9.17 -1.57 13.19
CA ARG A 141 -9.93 -2.58 13.93
C ARG A 141 -10.91 -3.32 13.02
N GLU A 142 -11.57 -2.62 12.11
CA GLU A 142 -12.53 -3.22 11.18
C GLU A 142 -11.84 -4.18 10.19
N ILE A 143 -10.69 -3.79 9.62
CA ILE A 143 -9.97 -4.68 8.71
C ILE A 143 -9.35 -5.87 9.44
N ALA A 144 -8.88 -5.69 10.69
CA ALA A 144 -8.46 -6.81 11.53
C ALA A 144 -9.61 -7.81 11.73
N LYS A 145 -10.82 -7.31 12.03
CA LYS A 145 -11.99 -8.19 12.19
C LYS A 145 -12.36 -8.92 10.89
N LEU A 146 -12.29 -8.24 9.75
CA LEU A 146 -12.52 -8.88 8.45
C LEU A 146 -11.50 -9.98 8.15
N LEU A 147 -10.25 -9.82 8.57
CA LEU A 147 -9.21 -10.84 8.40
C LEU A 147 -9.44 -12.05 9.31
N GLU A 148 -9.84 -11.83 10.57
CA GLU A 148 -10.25 -12.91 11.49
C GLU A 148 -11.42 -13.73 10.93
N ASP A 149 -12.39 -13.05 10.30
CA ASP A 149 -13.55 -13.70 9.69
C ASP A 149 -13.18 -14.54 8.44
N LEU A 150 -12.01 -14.31 7.83
CA LEU A 150 -11.50 -15.08 6.69
C LEU A 150 -10.71 -16.33 7.11
N GLU A 151 -10.21 -16.39 8.34
CA GLU A 151 -9.48 -17.57 8.83
C GLU A 151 -10.47 -18.73 9.03
N PRO A 152 -10.25 -19.89 8.38
CA PRO A 152 -11.10 -21.05 8.59
C PRO A 152 -10.90 -21.59 10.01
N GLY A 153 -11.78 -21.20 10.93
CA GLY A 153 -11.78 -21.68 12.31
C GLY A 153 -12.29 -20.69 13.38
N SER A 154 -12.50 -19.41 13.05
CA SER A 154 -12.88 -18.38 14.04
C SER A 154 -14.38 -18.37 14.43
N ALA A 155 -15.19 -19.24 13.83
CA ALA A 155 -16.58 -19.46 14.23
C ALA A 155 -16.69 -20.59 15.27
N ASN A 156 -16.40 -20.25 16.53
CA ASN A 156 -16.82 -20.86 17.81
C ASN A 156 -15.65 -20.95 18.78
N ASP A 157 -15.61 -20.00 19.72
CA ASP A 157 -15.36 -20.23 21.16
C ASP A 157 -16.11 -19.17 21.97
#